data_AF-A0A7X0UCJ8-F1
#
_entry.id   AF-A0A7X0UCJ8-F1
#
_cell.length_a   1.000
_cell.length_b   1.000
_cell.length_c   1.000
_cell.angle_alpha   90.00
_cell.angle_beta   90.00
_cell.angle_gamma   90.00
#
_symmetry.space_group_name_H-M   'P 1'
#
loop_
_entity.id
_entity.type
_entity.pdbx_description
1 polymer ?
#
loop_
_entity_poly.entity_id
_entity_poly.type
_entity_poly.pdbx_seq_one_letter_code
_entity_poly.pdbx_strand_id
1 'polypeptide(L)' 'MAMVTTEHRLRCSDSDSCWVTLERREQWSVVSVELSGGEVLNVGPEETFETEDEALEHARSWVCDHSGKVFN' A
#
# COMPACT_ATOMS: atom_id res chain seq x y z
N MET A 1 2.35 -0.88 -23.57
CA MET A 1 1.49 -0.49 -22.43
C MET A 1 2.32 0.43 -21.54
N ALA A 2 1.77 1.57 -21.12
CA ALA A 2 2.47 2.49 -20.22
C ALA A 2 2.29 1.99 -18.78
N MET A 3 3.36 1.97 -18.01
CA MET A 3 3.33 1.71 -16.57
C MET A 3 2.65 2.90 -15.88
N VAL A 4 1.65 2.64 -15.05
CA VAL A 4 0.99 3.67 -14.23
C VAL A 4 1.39 3.42 -12.78
N THR A 5 1.93 4.44 -12.13
CA THR A 5 2.23 4.41 -10.70
C THR A 5 1.36 5.43 -10.00
N THR A 6 0.65 5.02 -8.96
CA THR A 6 -0.17 5.91 -8.14
C THR A 6 0.28 5.86 -6.69
N GLU A 7 0.31 7.01 -6.03
CA GLU A 7 0.72 7.13 -4.64
C GLU A 7 -0.49 7.55 -3.81
N HIS A 8 -0.77 6.78 -2.76
CA HIS A 8 -1.92 6.96 -1.89
C HIS A 8 -1.49 7.11 -0.45
N ARG A 9 -2.03 8.12 0.22
CA ARG A 9 -1.82 8.30 1.66
C ARG A 9 -2.91 7.58 2.44
N LEU A 10 -2.54 6.46 3.05
CA LEU A 10 -3.37 5.72 3.98
C LEU A 10 -3.20 6.24 5.41
N ARG A 11 -4.23 6.08 6.24
CA ARG A 11 -4.18 6.33 7.68
C ARG A 11 -4.53 5.03 8.39
N CYS A 12 -3.58 4.48 9.15
CA CYS A 12 -3.84 3.35 10.05
C CYS A 12 -4.35 3.83 11.42
N SER A 13 -4.01 5.04 11.86
CA SER A 13 -4.49 5.64 13.11
C SER A 13 -4.47 7.17 13.02
N ASP A 14 -5.14 7.87 13.95
CA ASP A 14 -5.15 9.35 14.01
C ASP A 14 -3.75 9.99 14.01
N SER A 15 -2.75 9.28 14.54
CA SER A 15 -1.36 9.74 14.63
C SER A 15 -0.44 9.20 13.53
N ASP A 16 -0.87 8.21 12.75
CA ASP A 16 0.01 7.47 11.83
C ASP A 16 -0.59 7.43 10.43
N SER A 17 0.11 8.11 9.52
CA SER A 17 -0.12 7.99 8.09
C SER A 17 0.95 7.15 7.41
N CYS A 18 0.57 6.46 6.35
CA CYS A 18 1.45 5.64 5.54
C CYS A 18 1.25 6.08 4.10
N TRP A 19 2.31 6.21 3.33
CA TRP A 19 2.24 6.34 1.88
C TRP A 19 2.33 4.95 1.28
N VAL A 20 1.51 4.67 0.29
CA VAL A 20 1.49 3.41 -0.45
C VAL A 20 1.64 3.75 -1.91
N THR A 21 2.60 3.10 -2.56
CA THR A 21 2.77 3.18 -4.00
C THR A 21 2.19 1.93 -4.62
N LEU A 22 1.23 2.14 -5.51
CA LEU A 22 0.66 1.12 -6.37
C LEU A 22 1.25 1.24 -7.77
N GLU A 23 1.48 0.11 -8.40
CA GLU A 23 1.90 0.02 -9.78
C GLU A 23 0.83 -0.76 -10.55
N ARG A 24 0.38 -0.20 -11.67
CA ARG A 24 -0.46 -0.89 -12.63
C ARG A 24 0.32 -1.21 -13.88
N ARG A 25 0.47 -2.51 -14.14
CA ARG A 25 0.93 -3.06 -15.42
C ARG A 25 -0.28 -3.60 -16.18
N GLU A 26 -0.54 -4.88 -16.07
CA GLU A 26 -1.79 -5.52 -16.50
C GLU A 26 -2.84 -5.46 -15.37
N GLN A 27 -2.37 -5.66 -14.14
CA GLN A 27 -3.11 -5.60 -12.89
C GLN A 27 -2.43 -4.61 -11.94
N TRP A 28 -3.14 -4.24 -10.87
CA TRP A 28 -2.65 -3.38 -9.80
C TRP A 28 -1.82 -4.18 -8.80
N SER A 29 -0.74 -3.60 -8.30
CA SER A 29 0.14 -4.27 -7.33
C SER A 29 0.68 -3.25 -6.35
N VAL A 30 0.84 -3.67 -5.10
CA VAL A 30 1.46 -2.85 -4.06
C VAL A 30 2.97 -3.01 -4.17
N VAL A 31 3.69 -1.94 -4.53
CA VAL A 31 5.15 -2.05 -4.74
C VAL A 31 5.94 -1.53 -3.55
N SER A 32 5.46 -0.48 -2.88
CA SER A 32 6.12 0.07 -1.71
C SER A 32 5.15 0.72 -0.74
N VAL A 33 5.55 0.77 0.52
CA VAL A 33 4.88 1.47 1.60
C VAL A 33 5.92 2.29 2.36
N GLU A 34 5.69 3.58 2.55
CA GLU A 34 6.48 4.44 3.40
C GLU A 34 5.69 4.82 4.66
N LEU A 35 6.22 4.46 5.83
CA LEU A 35 5.63 4.79 7.12
C LEU A 35 6.03 6.20 7.56
N SER A 36 5.21 6.84 8.41
CA SER A 36 5.51 8.18 8.97
C SER A 36 6.86 8.29 9.71
N GLY A 37 7.48 7.15 10.08
CA GLY A 37 8.83 7.09 10.65
C GLY A 37 9.98 7.16 9.63
N GLY A 38 9.69 7.29 8.32
CA GLY A 38 10.69 7.24 7.25
C GLY A 38 11.15 5.82 6.88
N GLU A 39 10.48 4.81 7.42
CA GLU A 39 10.73 3.41 7.07
C GLU A 39 9.99 3.06 5.77
N VAL A 40 10.72 2.57 4.77
CA VAL A 40 10.17 2.17 3.48
C VAL A 40 10.20 0.64 3.38
N LEU A 41 9.03 0.04 3.26
CA LEU A 41 8.81 -1.39 3.09
C LEU A 41 8.48 -1.67 1.62
N ASN A 42 9.31 -2.47 0.96
CA ASN A 42 9.04 -2.93 -0.40
C ASN A 42 8.21 -4.21 -0.32
N VAL A 43 6.93 -4.13 -0.67
CA VAL A 43 5.97 -5.24 -0.53
C VAL A 43 6.07 -6.22 -1.70
N GLY A 44 6.64 -5.79 -2.82
CA GLY A 44 6.85 -6.64 -3.99
C GLY A 44 5.55 -6.92 -4.76
N PRO A 45 5.58 -7.01 -6.09
CA PRO A 45 4.37 -7.15 -6.92
C PRO A 45 3.81 -8.58 -6.94
N GLU A 46 4.07 -9.40 -5.91
CA GLU A 46 3.64 -10.80 -5.89
C GLU A 46 2.11 -10.91 -5.80
N GLU A 47 1.48 -9.98 -5.09
CA GLU A 47 0.03 -9.86 -5.04
C GLU A 47 -0.45 -8.82 -6.07
N THR A 48 -1.32 -9.29 -6.96
CA THR A 48 -1.89 -8.50 -8.06
C THR A 48 -3.41 -8.47 -7.96
N PHE A 49 -4.00 -7.33 -8.28
CA PHE A 49 -5.41 -7.03 -8.08
C PHE A 49 -6.04 -6.48 -9.37
N GLU A 50 -7.31 -6.77 -9.59
CA GLU A 50 -8.01 -6.30 -10.79
C GLU A 50 -8.29 -4.79 -10.71
N THR A 51 -8.51 -4.28 -9.49
CA THR A 51 -8.85 -2.88 -9.24
C THR A 51 -7.86 -2.18 -8.30
N GLU A 52 -7.81 -0.85 -8.38
CA GLU A 52 -6.98 0.00 -7.52
C GLU A 52 -7.47 -0.09 -6.07
N ASP A 53 -8.79 -0.08 -5.85
CA ASP A 53 -9.41 -0.18 -4.53
C ASP A 53 -9.04 -1.49 -3.82
N GLU A 54 -9.06 -2.64 -4.51
CA GLU A 54 -8.64 -3.92 -3.91
C GLU A 54 -7.16 -3.89 -3.49
N ALA A 55 -6.30 -3.32 -4.33
CA ALA A 55 -4.89 -3.15 -4.00
C ALA A 55 -4.69 -2.22 -2.80
N LEU A 56 -5.50 -1.15 -2.69
CA LEU A 56 -5.49 -0.25 -1.55
C LEU A 56 -6.00 -0.89 -0.26
N GLU A 57 -7.08 -1.66 -0.31
CA GLU A 57 -7.61 -2.37 0.84
C GLU A 57 -6.62 -3.41 1.35
N HIS A 58 -6.01 -4.17 0.44
CA HIS A 58 -4.96 -5.11 0.77
C HIS A 58 -3.75 -4.40 1.40
N ALA A 59 -3.23 -3.34 0.76
CA ALA A 59 -2.13 -2.56 1.30
C ALA A 59 -2.47 -2.02 2.69
N ARG A 60 -3.68 -1.51 2.90
CA ARG A 60 -4.11 -0.98 4.19
C ARG A 60 -4.07 -2.05 5.27
N SER A 61 -4.62 -3.23 4.98
CA SER A 61 -4.62 -4.36 5.90
C SER A 61 -3.19 -4.79 6.25
N TRP A 62 -2.34 -4.98 5.22
CA TRP A 62 -0.95 -5.39 5.38
C TRP A 62 -0.13 -4.40 6.21
N VAL A 63 -0.26 -3.10 5.92
CA VAL A 63 0.48 -2.05 6.60
C VAL A 63 0.10 -1.93 8.07
N CYS A 64 -1.19 -2.03 8.39
CA CYS A 64 -1.62 -1.96 9.77
C CYS A 64 -1.18 -3.21 10.56
N ASP A 65 -1.27 -4.41 9.96
CA ASP A 65 -0.78 -5.66 10.55
C ASP A 65 0.73 -5.62 10.81
N HIS A 66 1.52 -5.18 9.83
CA HIS A 66 2.98 -5.07 9.93
C HIS A 66 3.44 -4.01 10.93
N SER A 67 2.66 -2.93 11.09
CA SER A 67 2.90 -1.91 12.12
C SER A 67 2.57 -2.41 13.54
N GLY A 68 2.09 -3.66 13.70
CA GLY A 68 1.62 -4.20 14.97
C GLY A 68 0.37 -3.50 15.51
N LYS A 69 -0.39 -2.80 14.64
CA LYS A 69 -1.58 -2.03 15.02
C LYS A 69 -2.83 -2.75 14.52
N VAL A 70 -3.71 -3.08 15.45
CA VAL A 70 -4.99 -3.73 15.15
C VAL A 70 -5.90 -2.72 14.45
N PHE A 71 -6.46 -3.11 13.32
CA PHE A 71 -7.52 -2.38 12.62
C PHE A 71 -8.70 -2.21 13.59
N ASN A 72 -9.11 -0.97 13.86
CA ASN A 72 -10.28 -0.68 14.70
C ASN A 72 -11.26 0.22 13.95
#